data_AF-W2CW78-F1
#
_entry.id   AF-W2CW78-F1
#
_cell.length_a   1.000
_cell.length_b   1.000
_cell.length_c   1.000
_cell.angle_alpha   90.00
_cell.angle_beta   90.00
_cell.angle_gamma   90.00
#
_symmetry.space_group_name_H-M   'P 1'
#
loop_
_entity.id
_entity.type
_entity.pdbx_description
1 polymer ?
#
loop_
_entity_poly.entity_id
_entity_poly.type
_entity_poly.pdbx_seq_one_letter_code
_entity_poly.pdbx_strand_id
1 'polypeptide(L)'
;MKEKTLKLLFYLKRGTKSKAGKSPIMARLSVGRTMVQFSCKTACSPSLWDSRKHRLVGKSAEAVAVNAELDSLQVSVCRAYEDLRKKEGEAVTAEEVKALVFGLRSDCQGLLYHLEEYLACFQERVGVDRSERRYKFLRVFRGLLAAFLRHRYRVSDFPVHKVDKAFIEELEAYFAQEKAFKLNTTAGYL
;
A
#
# COMPACT_ATOMS: atom_id res chain seq x y z
N MET A 1 -27.85 -7.09 -19.32
CA MET A 1 -27.02 -6.98 -18.11
C MET A 1 -26.38 -5.61 -18.12
N LYS A 2 -26.57 -4.77 -17.08
CA LYS A 2 -26.04 -3.39 -17.07
C LYS A 2 -24.60 -3.43 -16.58
N GLU A 3 -23.64 -3.17 -17.47
CA GLU A 3 -22.24 -3.01 -17.09
C GLU A 3 -22.11 -1.96 -15.97
N LYS A 4 -21.50 -2.34 -14.85
CA LYS A 4 -21.08 -1.37 -13.83
C LYS A 4 -20.04 -0.46 -14.46
N THR A 5 -20.40 0.79 -14.70
CA THR A 5 -19.52 1.79 -15.31
C THR A 5 -18.52 2.30 -14.27
N LEU A 6 -17.24 2.01 -14.49
CA LEU A 6 -16.13 2.61 -13.76
C LEU A 6 -15.97 4.07 -14.21
N LYS A 7 -15.99 5.01 -13.26
CA LYS A 7 -15.73 6.44 -13.54
C LYS A 7 -14.71 6.99 -12.56
N LEU A 8 -13.62 7.52 -13.09
CA LEU A 8 -12.58 8.21 -12.33
C LEU A 8 -12.54 9.68 -12.75
N LEU A 9 -12.64 10.59 -11.78
CA LEU A 9 -12.66 12.03 -12.01
C LEU A 9 -11.67 12.74 -11.09
N PHE A 10 -10.82 13.58 -11.66
CA PHE A 10 -9.84 14.38 -10.92
C PHE A 10 -10.34 15.80 -10.71
N TYR A 11 -10.11 16.38 -9.54
CA TYR A 11 -10.52 17.75 -9.24
C TYR A 11 -9.60 18.40 -8.21
N LEU A 12 -9.51 19.72 -8.24
CA LEU A 12 -8.77 20.47 -7.24
C LEU A 12 -9.61 20.68 -5.98
N LYS A 13 -9.03 20.40 -4.81
CA LYS A 13 -9.64 20.79 -3.54
C LYS A 13 -9.37 22.27 -3.30
N ARG A 14 -10.37 23.10 -3.63
CA ARG A 14 -10.34 24.55 -3.39
C ARG A 14 -10.49 24.82 -1.89
N GLY A 15 -9.48 25.41 -1.26
CA GLY A 15 -9.51 25.82 0.16
C GLY A 15 -8.25 25.49 0.94
N THR A 16 -7.58 24.38 0.61
CA THR A 16 -6.29 24.00 1.20
C THR A 16 -5.17 24.34 0.23
N LYS A 17 -4.57 25.52 0.39
CA LYS A 17 -3.35 25.90 -0.34
C LYS A 17 -2.13 25.48 0.47
N SER A 18 -1.14 24.86 -0.17
CA SER A 18 0.17 24.68 0.43
C SER A 18 0.85 26.03 0.66
N LYS A 19 1.85 26.10 1.55
CA LYS A 19 2.70 27.31 1.75
C LYS A 19 3.29 27.84 0.44
N ALA A 20 3.46 26.98 -0.57
CA ALA A 20 3.91 27.30 -1.92
C ALA A 20 2.80 27.73 -2.90
N GLY A 21 1.56 27.96 -2.44
CA GLY A 21 0.44 28.39 -3.29
C GLY A 21 -0.19 27.29 -4.16
N LYS A 22 0.31 26.05 -4.10
CA LYS A 22 -0.21 24.90 -4.86
C LYS A 22 -1.47 24.32 -4.21
N SER A 23 -2.40 23.85 -5.04
CA SER A 23 -3.63 23.17 -4.60
C SER A 23 -3.51 21.66 -4.79
N PRO A 24 -3.91 20.85 -3.79
CA PRO A 24 -3.87 19.39 -3.91
C PRO A 24 -4.94 18.89 -4.88
N ILE A 25 -4.56 17.87 -5.65
CA ILE A 25 -5.45 17.16 -6.57
C ILE A 25 -6.10 16.00 -5.81
N MET A 26 -7.41 15.90 -5.98
CA MET A 26 -8.25 14.84 -5.46
C MET A 26 -8.79 14.01 -6.61
N ALA A 27 -9.02 12.73 -6.35
CA ALA A 27 -9.73 11.83 -7.24
C ALA A 27 -11.06 11.41 -6.60
N ARG A 28 -12.07 11.26 -7.45
CA ARG A 28 -13.36 10.64 -7.14
C ARG A 28 -13.50 9.41 -8.02
N LEU A 29 -13.61 8.26 -7.40
CA LEU A 29 -13.80 6.97 -8.04
C LEU A 29 -15.23 6.50 -7.79
N SER A 30 -15.96 6.20 -8.85
CA SER A 30 -17.30 5.63 -8.80
C SER A 30 -17.31 4.27 -9.47
N VAL A 31 -17.85 3.27 -8.77
CA VAL A 31 -18.05 1.90 -9.27
C VAL A 31 -19.51 1.52 -9.03
N GLY A 32 -20.32 1.56 -10.09
CA GLY A 32 -21.76 1.32 -9.99
C GLY A 32 -22.46 2.32 -9.07
N ARG A 33 -22.90 1.87 -7.88
CA ARG A 33 -23.56 2.70 -6.85
C ARG A 33 -22.62 3.19 -5.74
N THR A 34 -21.39 2.70 -5.69
CA THR A 34 -20.40 3.06 -4.66
C THR A 34 -19.50 4.19 -5.16
N MET A 35 -19.10 5.09 -4.26
CA MET A 35 -18.24 6.23 -4.58
C MET A 35 -17.27 6.50 -3.43
N VAL A 36 -15.98 6.58 -3.77
CA VAL A 36 -14.93 6.94 -2.83
C VAL A 36 -14.13 8.14 -3.34
N GLN A 37 -13.68 8.97 -2.40
CA GLN A 37 -12.79 10.10 -2.69
C GLN A 37 -11.43 9.87 -2.02
N PHE A 38 -10.35 10.26 -2.69
CA PHE A 38 -9.01 10.15 -2.16
C PHE A 38 -8.08 11.23 -2.72
N SER A 39 -7.00 11.54 -2.01
CA SER A 39 -5.98 12.45 -2.50
C SER A 39 -5.00 11.70 -3.41
N CYS A 40 -4.62 12.32 -4.52
CA CYS A 40 -3.59 11.79 -5.41
C CYS A 40 -2.17 12.00 -4.85
N LYS A 41 -2.02 12.65 -3.69
CA LYS A 41 -0.74 13.11 -3.11
C LYS A 41 0.06 14.10 -3.99
N THR A 42 -0.47 14.45 -5.15
CA THR A 42 0.06 15.48 -6.04
C THR A 42 -0.64 16.81 -5.81
N ALA A 43 0.10 17.91 -5.97
CA ALA A 43 -0.44 19.26 -5.92
C ALA A 43 0.04 20.04 -7.14
N CYS A 44 -0.81 20.92 -7.68
CA CYS A 44 -0.45 21.73 -8.82
C CYS A 44 -0.85 23.20 -8.66
N SER A 45 -0.24 24.03 -9.51
CA SER A 45 -0.58 25.43 -9.69
C SER A 45 -2.02 25.55 -10.23
N PRO A 46 -2.95 26.22 -9.51
CA PRO A 46 -4.35 26.32 -9.93
C PRO A 46 -4.55 26.99 -11.30
N SER A 47 -3.62 27.86 -11.70
CA SER A 47 -3.59 28.52 -13.01
C SER A 47 -3.41 27.56 -14.18
N LEU A 48 -2.73 26.43 -13.94
CA LEU A 48 -2.48 25.41 -14.96
C LEU A 48 -3.61 24.38 -15.03
N TRP A 49 -4.58 24.40 -14.13
CA TRP A 49 -5.62 23.37 -14.05
C TRP A 49 -6.85 23.71 -14.89
N ASP A 50 -7.23 22.82 -15.79
CA ASP A 50 -8.49 22.89 -16.53
C ASP A 50 -9.55 22.02 -15.87
N SER A 51 -10.57 22.68 -15.33
CA SER A 51 -11.68 22.02 -14.63
C SER A 51 -12.64 21.29 -15.56
N ARG A 52 -12.65 21.58 -16.87
CA ARG A 52 -13.47 20.88 -17.87
C ARG A 52 -12.79 19.59 -18.32
N LYS A 53 -11.46 19.64 -18.48
CA LYS A 53 -10.66 18.48 -18.90
C LYS A 53 -10.17 17.62 -17.72
N HIS A 54 -10.32 18.10 -16.48
CA HIS A 54 -9.83 17.46 -15.27
C HIS A 54 -8.30 17.18 -15.32
N ARG A 55 -7.54 18.05 -15.99
CA ARG A 55 -6.12 17.90 -16.27
C ARG A 55 -5.40 19.24 -16.30
N LEU A 56 -4.07 19.19 -16.26
CA LEU A 56 -3.24 20.39 -16.41
C LEU A 56 -3.09 20.74 -17.89
N VAL A 57 -3.10 22.03 -18.18
CA VAL A 57 -2.92 22.62 -19.52
C VAL A 57 -1.54 23.21 -19.65
N GLY A 58 -0.99 23.12 -20.86
CA GLY A 58 0.31 23.66 -21.23
C GLY A 58 1.38 22.58 -21.36
N LYS A 59 2.57 23.02 -21.73
CA LYS A 59 3.76 22.17 -21.94
C LYS A 59 4.82 22.40 -20.85
N SER A 60 4.44 22.97 -19.70
CA SER A 60 5.37 23.15 -18.59
C SER A 60 5.80 21.80 -18.03
N ALA A 61 7.01 21.71 -17.47
CA ALA A 61 7.51 20.49 -16.85
C ALA A 61 6.55 19.99 -15.74
N GLU A 62 5.94 20.91 -14.97
CA GLU A 62 4.90 20.58 -13.98
C GLU A 62 3.66 19.95 -14.64
N ALA A 63 3.15 20.52 -15.73
CA ALA A 63 1.98 19.99 -16.43
C ALA A 63 2.21 18.58 -16.97
N VAL A 64 3.38 18.33 -17.56
CA VAL A 64 3.74 17.01 -18.11
C VAL A 64 3.91 15.98 -17.00
N ALA A 65 4.66 16.30 -15.95
CA ALA A 65 4.91 15.38 -14.84
C ALA A 65 3.62 15.00 -14.09
N VAL A 66 2.79 16.00 -13.73
CA VAL A 66 1.54 15.74 -13.01
C VAL A 66 0.54 15.00 -13.88
N ASN A 67 0.41 15.34 -15.17
CA ASN A 67 -0.49 14.59 -16.05
C ASN A 67 -0.04 13.13 -16.20
N ALA A 68 1.27 12.86 -16.29
CA ALA A 68 1.79 11.50 -16.34
C ALA A 68 1.48 10.70 -15.06
N GLU A 69 1.55 11.33 -13.89
CA GLU A 69 1.11 10.70 -12.62
C GLU A 69 -0.38 10.39 -12.63
N LEU A 70 -1.23 11.31 -13.11
CA LEU A 70 -2.67 11.08 -13.23
C LEU A 70 -3.01 9.95 -14.21
N ASP A 71 -2.26 9.85 -15.32
CA ASP A 71 -2.38 8.76 -16.29
C ASP A 71 -1.98 7.41 -15.69
N SER A 72 -0.86 7.35 -14.98
CA SER A 72 -0.41 6.15 -14.27
C SER A 72 -1.42 5.67 -13.24
N LEU A 73 -2.02 6.62 -12.51
CA LEU A 73 -3.07 6.34 -11.53
C LEU A 73 -4.34 5.81 -12.21
N GLN A 74 -4.73 6.39 -13.35
CA GLN A 74 -5.87 5.91 -14.12
C GLN A 74 -5.67 4.47 -14.61
N VAL A 75 -4.48 4.15 -15.13
CA VAL A 75 -4.12 2.78 -15.55
C VAL A 75 -4.17 1.81 -14.35
N SER A 76 -3.61 2.21 -13.20
CA SER A 76 -3.62 1.40 -11.99
C SER A 76 -5.04 1.10 -11.50
N VAL A 77 -5.93 2.09 -11.51
CA VAL A 77 -7.34 1.94 -11.15
C VAL A 77 -8.08 0.99 -12.10
N CYS A 78 -7.87 1.13 -13.41
CA CYS A 78 -8.47 0.23 -14.39
C CYS A 78 -8.01 -1.22 -14.19
N ARG A 79 -6.71 -1.46 -14.01
CA ARG A 79 -6.15 -2.80 -13.74
C ARG A 79 -6.73 -3.40 -12.46
N ALA A 80 -6.74 -2.63 -11.37
CA ALA A 80 -7.31 -3.07 -10.09
C ALA A 80 -8.79 -3.46 -10.22
N TYR A 81 -9.58 -2.68 -10.96
CA TYR A 81 -10.98 -3.00 -11.21
C TYR A 81 -11.15 -4.28 -12.03
N GLU A 82 -10.34 -4.48 -13.08
CA GLU A 82 -10.37 -5.71 -13.88
C GLU A 82 -9.99 -6.95 -13.07
N ASP A 83 -8.96 -6.85 -12.23
CA ASP A 83 -8.51 -7.95 -11.38
C ASP A 83 -9.56 -8.32 -10.33
N LEU A 84 -10.21 -7.34 -9.71
CA LEU A 84 -11.31 -7.58 -8.77
C LEU A 84 -12.53 -8.17 -9.47
N ARG A 85 -12.87 -7.67 -10.67
CA ARG A 85 -13.99 -8.20 -11.47
C ARG A 85 -13.76 -9.67 -11.85
N LYS A 86 -12.53 -10.10 -12.12
CA LYS A 86 -12.20 -11.50 -12.39
C LYS A 86 -12.34 -12.40 -11.16
N LYS A 87 -12.05 -11.89 -9.96
CA LYS A 87 -12.08 -12.67 -8.71
C LYS A 87 -13.46 -12.74 -8.05
N GLU A 88 -14.13 -11.60 -7.92
CA GLU A 88 -15.34 -11.43 -7.10
C GLU A 88 -16.60 -11.14 -7.95
N GLY A 89 -16.43 -11.11 -9.28
CA GLY A 89 -17.54 -10.92 -10.22
C GLY A 89 -18.19 -9.55 -10.12
N GLU A 90 -19.51 -9.51 -9.92
CA GLU A 90 -20.26 -8.26 -9.87
C GLU A 90 -20.26 -7.58 -8.48
N ALA A 91 -19.65 -8.14 -7.44
CA ALA A 91 -19.71 -7.56 -6.09
C ALA A 91 -18.76 -6.37 -5.83
N VAL A 92 -17.91 -6.00 -6.80
CA VAL A 92 -16.85 -4.99 -6.63
C VAL A 92 -17.38 -3.61 -6.20
N THR A 93 -16.75 -3.05 -5.16
CA THR A 93 -16.99 -1.71 -4.61
C THR A 93 -15.85 -0.73 -4.93
N ALA A 94 -16.14 0.58 -4.89
CA ALA A 94 -15.15 1.63 -5.12
C ALA A 94 -14.06 1.65 -4.04
N GLU A 95 -14.43 1.32 -2.80
CA GLU A 95 -13.54 1.18 -1.65
C GLU A 95 -12.51 0.06 -1.86
N GLU A 96 -12.92 -1.11 -2.34
CA GLU A 96 -12.02 -2.24 -2.65
C GLU A 96 -11.05 -1.91 -3.78
N VAL A 97 -11.52 -1.23 -4.83
CA VAL A 97 -10.64 -0.79 -5.92
C VAL A 97 -9.60 0.21 -5.40
N LYS A 98 -10.02 1.22 -4.61
CA LYS A 98 -9.09 2.16 -3.98
C LYS A 98 -8.09 1.43 -3.08
N ALA A 99 -8.58 0.51 -2.27
CA ALA A 99 -7.77 -0.31 -1.40
C ALA A 99 -6.70 -1.09 -2.18
N LEU A 100 -7.06 -1.70 -3.30
CA LEU A 100 -6.10 -2.43 -4.14
C LEU A 100 -5.08 -1.49 -4.78
N VAL A 101 -5.52 -0.34 -5.31
CA VAL A 101 -4.66 0.66 -5.98
C VAL A 101 -3.62 1.25 -5.03
N PHE A 102 -4.01 1.53 -3.78
CA PHE A 102 -3.11 2.14 -2.79
C PHE A 102 -2.45 1.13 -1.85
N GLY A 103 -2.67 -0.17 -2.05
CA GLY A 103 -2.28 -1.20 -1.07
C GLY A 103 -2.87 -0.95 0.32
N LEU A 104 -4.04 -0.30 0.36
CA LEU A 104 -4.82 0.13 1.50
C LEU A 104 -6.12 -0.69 1.61
N ARG A 105 -6.13 -2.00 1.33
CA ARG A 105 -7.20 -2.79 1.98
C ARG A 105 -7.07 -2.45 3.46
N SER A 106 -8.15 -2.01 4.07
CA SER A 106 -8.31 -1.94 5.52
C SER A 106 -7.99 -3.30 6.17
N ASP A 107 -7.97 -4.33 5.35
CA ASP A 107 -7.68 -5.74 5.54
C ASP A 107 -6.38 -6.17 4.81
N CYS A 108 -5.53 -5.21 4.39
CA CYS A 108 -4.11 -5.46 4.11
C CYS A 108 -3.43 -5.69 5.45
N GLN A 109 -3.68 -6.88 5.97
CA GLN A 109 -2.89 -7.55 6.97
C GLN A 109 -1.40 -7.26 6.74
N GLY A 110 -0.74 -6.70 7.75
CA GLY A 110 0.66 -6.36 7.60
C GLY A 110 1.54 -7.59 7.74
N LEU A 111 2.84 -7.36 7.67
CA LEU A 111 3.86 -8.39 7.75
C LEU A 111 3.70 -9.27 8.99
N LEU A 112 3.33 -8.69 10.14
CA LEU A 112 3.12 -9.46 11.36
C LEU A 112 1.85 -10.29 11.31
N TYR A 113 0.77 -9.78 10.72
CA TYR A 113 -0.45 -10.56 10.57
C TYR A 113 -0.18 -11.80 9.70
N HIS A 114 0.40 -11.62 8.51
CA HIS A 114 0.64 -12.76 7.61
C HIS A 114 1.62 -13.76 8.21
N LEU A 115 2.57 -13.29 9.02
CA LEU A 115 3.45 -14.17 9.78
C LEU A 115 2.69 -14.97 10.84
N GLU A 116 1.68 -14.38 11.51
CA GLU A 116 0.83 -15.07 12.48
C GLU A 116 -0.04 -16.14 11.81
N GLU A 117 -0.65 -15.81 10.67
CA GLU A 117 -1.44 -16.74 9.87
C GLU A 117 -0.58 -17.93 9.39
N TYR A 118 0.63 -17.64 8.91
CA TYR A 118 1.60 -18.67 8.57
C TYR A 118 1.96 -19.55 9.76
N LEU A 119 2.21 -18.96 10.94
CA LEU A 119 2.53 -19.70 12.16
C LEU A 119 1.39 -20.60 12.63
N ALA A 120 0.14 -20.16 12.50
CA ALA A 120 -1.04 -20.97 12.83
C ALA A 120 -1.11 -22.22 11.94
N CYS A 121 -1.03 -22.04 10.62
CA CYS A 121 -0.98 -23.15 9.65
C CYS A 121 0.27 -24.04 9.85
N PHE A 122 1.40 -23.46 10.24
CA PHE A 122 2.62 -24.21 10.53
C PHE A 122 2.43 -25.11 11.76
N GLN A 123 1.77 -24.60 12.80
CA GLN A 123 1.52 -25.33 14.05
C GLN A 123 0.67 -26.58 13.84
N GLU A 124 -0.39 -26.50 13.03
CA GLU A 124 -1.25 -27.65 12.70
C GLU A 124 -0.50 -28.81 12.05
N ARG A 125 0.63 -28.50 11.39
CA ARG A 125 1.48 -29.45 10.68
C ARG A 125 2.68 -29.93 11.48
N VAL A 126 2.87 -29.41 12.69
CA VAL A 126 3.94 -29.86 13.59
C VAL A 126 3.65 -31.27 14.06
N GLY A 127 4.65 -32.15 13.93
CA GLY A 127 4.49 -33.58 14.21
C GLY A 127 4.01 -34.41 13.02
N VAL A 128 3.61 -33.77 11.91
CA VAL A 128 3.34 -34.43 10.62
C VAL A 128 4.55 -34.28 9.70
N ASP A 129 4.77 -33.07 9.19
CA ASP A 129 5.86 -32.76 8.26
C ASP A 129 6.75 -31.59 8.74
N ARG A 130 6.43 -30.99 9.89
CA ARG A 130 7.15 -29.84 10.45
C ARG A 130 7.72 -30.12 11.83
N SER A 131 8.86 -29.50 12.12
CA SER A 131 9.54 -29.64 13.41
C SER A 131 9.09 -28.59 14.43
N GLU A 132 8.83 -29.06 15.65
CA GLU A 132 8.50 -28.22 16.81
C GLU A 132 9.61 -27.18 17.08
N ARG A 133 10.88 -27.58 16.89
CA ARG A 133 12.03 -26.69 17.03
C ARG A 133 11.95 -25.51 16.07
N ARG A 134 11.54 -25.73 14.81
CA ARG A 134 11.40 -24.66 13.82
C ARG A 134 10.22 -23.74 14.16
N TYR A 135 9.11 -24.28 14.63
CA TYR A 135 7.96 -23.48 15.08
C TYR A 135 8.36 -22.51 16.21
N LYS A 136 9.03 -23.01 17.26
CA LYS A 136 9.54 -22.18 18.36
C LYS A 136 10.49 -21.09 17.86
N PHE A 137 11.37 -21.43 16.92
CA PHE A 137 12.29 -20.47 16.31
C PHE A 137 11.56 -19.35 15.57
N LEU A 138 10.56 -19.68 14.74
CA LEU A 138 9.76 -18.70 14.00
C LEU A 138 8.93 -17.80 14.93
N ARG A 139 8.45 -18.35 16.05
CA ARG A 139 7.77 -17.56 17.09
C ARG A 139 8.67 -16.52 17.74
N VAL A 140 9.92 -16.88 18.03
CA VAL A 140 10.92 -15.94 18.55
C VAL A 140 11.19 -14.84 17.51
N PHE A 141 11.36 -15.22 16.24
CA PHE A 141 11.55 -14.28 15.15
C PHE A 141 10.40 -13.27 15.04
N ARG A 142 9.15 -13.74 15.09
CA ARG A 142 7.96 -12.87 15.09
C ARG A 142 8.00 -11.82 16.20
N GLY A 143 8.41 -12.22 17.41
CA GLY A 143 8.58 -11.29 18.54
C GLY A 143 9.67 -10.24 18.30
N LEU A 144 10.81 -10.67 17.74
CA LEU A 144 11.92 -9.78 17.39
C LEU A 144 11.53 -8.78 16.29
N LEU A 145 10.85 -9.25 15.25
CA LEU A 145 10.36 -8.43 14.16
C LEU A 145 9.35 -7.38 14.66
N ALA A 146 8.44 -7.78 15.54
CA ALA A 146 7.51 -6.82 16.17
C ALA A 146 8.22 -5.77 17.02
N ALA A 147 9.31 -6.15 17.73
CA ALA A 147 10.12 -5.20 18.48
C ALA A 147 10.87 -4.22 17.56
N PHE A 148 11.44 -4.72 16.46
CA PHE A 148 12.08 -3.89 15.44
C PHE A 148 11.11 -2.87 14.84
N LEU A 149 9.91 -3.29 14.43
CA LEU A 149 8.90 -2.39 13.85
C LEU A 149 8.50 -1.27 14.81
N ARG A 150 8.35 -1.58 16.10
CA ARG A 150 8.08 -0.56 17.13
C ARG A 150 9.28 0.37 17.34
N HIS A 151 10.51 -0.15 17.29
CA HIS A 151 11.72 0.63 17.52
C HIS A 151 12.01 1.60 16.37
N ARG A 152 12.05 1.10 15.14
CA ARG A 152 12.51 1.85 13.95
C ARG A 152 11.40 2.66 13.28
N TYR A 153 10.21 2.09 13.18
CA TYR A 153 9.10 2.63 12.40
C TYR A 153 7.96 3.17 13.27
N ARG A 154 7.96 2.87 14.59
CA ARG A 154 6.90 3.25 15.54
C ARG A 154 5.50 2.80 15.11
N VAL A 155 5.43 1.70 14.37
CA VAL A 155 4.17 1.09 13.91
C VAL A 155 3.94 -0.24 14.61
N SER A 156 2.66 -0.60 14.76
CA SER A 156 2.26 -1.92 15.26
C SER A 156 2.38 -3.01 14.22
N ASP A 157 2.26 -2.67 12.93
CA ASP A 157 2.38 -3.59 11.81
C ASP A 157 2.90 -2.87 10.56
N PHE A 158 3.52 -3.61 9.64
CA PHE A 158 4.24 -3.05 8.50
C PHE A 158 3.69 -3.56 7.16
N PRO A 159 3.37 -2.70 6.18
CA PRO A 159 2.83 -3.16 4.90
C PRO A 159 3.82 -4.02 4.12
N VAL A 160 3.41 -5.22 3.70
CA VAL A 160 4.28 -6.19 2.99
C VAL A 160 4.89 -5.59 1.72
N HIS A 161 4.13 -4.79 0.97
CA HIS A 161 4.63 -4.15 -0.27
C HIS A 161 5.74 -3.11 -0.05
N LYS A 162 5.98 -2.70 1.20
CA LYS A 162 7.07 -1.77 1.56
C LYS A 162 8.32 -2.49 2.07
N VAL A 163 8.29 -3.82 2.15
CA VAL A 163 9.45 -4.62 2.51
C VAL A 163 10.37 -4.67 1.30
N ASP A 164 11.46 -3.89 1.34
CA ASP A 164 12.48 -3.82 0.31
C ASP A 164 13.85 -4.25 0.86
N LYS A 165 14.91 -4.12 0.06
CA LYS A 165 16.27 -4.47 0.50
C LYS A 165 16.73 -3.61 1.68
N ALA A 166 16.37 -2.33 1.70
CA ALA A 166 16.75 -1.41 2.77
C ALA A 166 16.10 -1.84 4.11
N PHE A 167 14.85 -2.31 4.07
CA PHE A 167 14.20 -2.88 5.25
C PHE A 167 14.99 -4.07 5.84
N ILE A 168 15.49 -4.97 4.99
CA ILE A 168 16.26 -6.15 5.42
C ILE A 168 17.61 -5.71 6.04
N GLU A 169 18.31 -4.77 5.40
CA GLU A 169 19.57 -4.21 5.91
C GLU A 169 19.36 -3.50 7.26
N GLU A 170 18.26 -2.76 7.43
CA GLU A 170 17.92 -2.13 8.70
C GLU A 170 17.58 -3.15 9.80
N LEU A 171 16.91 -4.25 9.44
CA LEU A 171 16.61 -5.34 10.37
C LEU A 171 17.89 -6.06 10.81
N GLU A 172 18.81 -6.32 9.88
CA GLU A 172 20.14 -6.88 10.17
C GLU A 172 20.93 -5.97 11.13
N ALA A 173 20.96 -4.67 10.85
CA ALA A 173 21.61 -3.68 11.72
C ALA A 173 20.97 -3.64 13.11
N TYR A 174 19.65 -3.74 13.22
CA TYR A 174 18.95 -3.81 14.51
C TYR A 174 19.34 -5.05 15.31
N PHE A 175 19.46 -6.22 14.67
CA PHE A 175 19.91 -7.44 15.35
C PHE A 175 21.35 -7.34 15.84
N ALA A 176 22.24 -6.71 15.06
CA ALA A 176 23.63 -6.49 15.45
C ALA A 176 23.78 -5.47 16.58
N GLN A 177 23.09 -4.33 16.50
CA GLN A 177 23.30 -3.19 17.41
C GLN A 177 22.48 -3.30 18.70
N GLU A 178 21.19 -3.60 18.61
CA GLU A 178 20.26 -3.56 19.75
C GLU A 178 20.15 -4.91 20.46
N LYS A 179 20.37 -6.01 19.72
CA LYS A 179 20.31 -7.38 20.28
C LYS A 179 21.67 -8.03 20.45
N ALA A 180 22.74 -7.38 19.97
CA ALA A 180 24.11 -7.91 20.01
C ALA A 180 24.22 -9.34 19.45
N PHE A 181 23.42 -9.66 18.42
CA PHE A 181 23.45 -10.97 17.78
C PHE A 181 24.72 -11.14 16.96
N LYS A 182 25.29 -12.35 17.00
CA LYS A 182 26.39 -12.74 16.12
C LYS A 182 25.87 -12.90 14.70
N LEU A 183 26.76 -12.71 13.72
CA LEU A 183 26.43 -12.82 12.29
C LEU A 183 25.68 -14.12 11.94
N ASN A 184 26.15 -15.26 12.45
CA ASN A 184 25.52 -16.56 12.21
C ASN A 184 24.10 -16.67 12.80
N THR A 185 23.84 -15.98 13.90
CA THR A 185 22.51 -15.95 14.52
C THR A 185 21.57 -15.08 13.70
N THR A 186 22.04 -13.91 13.25
CA THR A 186 21.30 -13.00 12.36
C THR A 186 20.95 -13.68 11.04
N ALA A 187 21.92 -14.35 10.39
CA ALA A 187 21.71 -15.10 9.15
C ALA A 187 20.78 -16.32 9.32
N GLY A 188 20.56 -16.80 10.54
CA GLY A 188 19.57 -17.85 10.79
C GLY A 188 18.12 -17.34 10.77
N TYR A 189 17.93 -16.03 10.99
CA TYR A 189 16.63 -15.36 11.06
C TYR A 189 16.22 -14.67 9.76
N LEU A 190 17.19 -14.17 8.99
CA LEU A 190 17.00 -13.55 7.67
C LEU A 190 16.96 -14.62 6.58
#